data_AF-A0A3P8THY2-F1
#
_entry.id   AF-A0A3P8THY2-F1
#
_cell.length_a   1.000
_cell.length_b   1.000
_cell.length_c   1.000
_cell.angle_alpha   90.00
_cell.angle_beta   90.00
_cell.angle_gamma   90.00
#
_symmetry.space_group_name_H-M   'P 1'
#
loop_
_entity.id
_entity.type
_entity.pdbx_description
1 polymer ?
#
loop_
_entity_poly.entity_id
_entity_poly.type
_entity_poly.pdbx_seq_one_letter_code
_entity_poly.pdbx_strand_id
1 'polypeptide(L)'
;VCSVYDFYPKQIKMSWFRDGQEVTSEVTSTDVMQDGDWYYQIHSHLEYTPRSGEKISCVVEHASLEEPLKTYWDPSMPKSDEEKIAIGASALILDLIFGLAGFIYYKSRTQGQTTLPSLYQF
;
A
#
# COMPACT_ATOMS: atom_id res chain seq x y z
N VAL A 1 10.21 7.25 -0.86
CA VAL A 1 11.07 7.17 0.34
C VAL A 1 12.02 6.00 0.18
N CYS A 2 13.29 6.16 0.52
CA CYS A 2 14.29 5.11 0.60
C CYS A 2 14.74 5.01 2.06
N SER A 3 14.62 3.83 2.65
CA SER A 3 14.94 3.59 4.06
C SER A 3 16.02 2.53 4.14
N VAL A 4 17.03 2.77 4.99
CA VAL A 4 18.08 1.80 5.30
C VAL A 4 18.08 1.58 6.80
N TYR A 5 18.11 0.32 7.21
CA TYR A 5 18.05 -0.14 8.60
C TYR A 5 19.21 -1.08 8.90
N ASP A 6 19.43 -1.35 10.18
CA ASP A 6 20.30 -2.43 10.66
C ASP A 6 21.73 -2.37 10.10
N PHE A 7 22.25 -1.17 9.83
CA PHE A 7 23.59 -1.00 9.24
C PHE A 7 24.63 -0.56 10.26
N TYR A 8 25.88 -0.98 10.05
CA TYR A 8 27.06 -0.58 10.82
C TYR A 8 28.32 -0.71 9.95
N PRO A 9 29.27 0.25 9.96
CA PRO A 9 29.37 1.42 10.85
C PRO A 9 28.48 2.61 10.45
N LYS A 10 28.50 3.70 11.23
CA LYS A 10 27.61 4.86 11.05
C LYS A 10 27.74 5.54 9.67
N GLN A 11 28.92 5.50 9.06
CA GLN A 11 29.20 6.20 7.81
C GLN A 11 28.52 5.53 6.62
N ILE A 12 27.58 6.24 6.02
CA ILE A 12 26.78 5.77 4.88
C ILE A 12 26.59 6.93 3.90
N LYS A 13 26.46 6.61 2.60
CA LYS A 13 26.09 7.56 1.56
C LYS A 13 24.87 7.04 0.82
N MET A 14 23.86 7.90 0.69
CA MET A 14 22.63 7.63 -0.06
C MET A 14 22.49 8.67 -1.16
N SER A 15 22.25 8.20 -2.38
CA SER A 15 22.04 9.06 -3.55
C SER A 15 20.78 8.65 -4.29
N TRP A 16 20.06 9.63 -4.83
CA TRP A 16 18.93 9.39 -5.72
C TRP A 16 19.37 9.52 -7.17
N PHE A 17 18.84 8.67 -8.03
CA PHE A 17 19.07 8.71 -9.46
C PHE A 17 17.73 8.73 -10.20
N ARG A 18 17.62 9.60 -11.21
CA ARG A 18 16.53 9.64 -12.17
C ARG A 18 17.10 9.38 -13.56
N ASP A 19 16.65 8.32 -14.20
CA ASP A 19 17.12 7.88 -15.53
C ASP A 19 18.65 7.72 -15.63
N GLY A 20 19.28 7.31 -14.51
CA GLY A 20 20.73 7.12 -14.42
C GLY A 20 21.52 8.39 -14.11
N GLN A 21 20.88 9.54 -13.97
CA GLN A 21 21.52 10.77 -13.52
C GLN A 21 21.26 11.01 -12.03
N GLU A 22 22.32 11.31 -11.27
CA GLU A 22 22.19 11.65 -9.85
C GLU A 22 21.41 12.96 -9.67
N VAL A 23 20.46 12.95 -8.73
CA VAL A 23 19.63 14.12 -8.38
C VAL A 23 19.85 14.50 -6.92
N THR A 24 20.08 15.78 -6.69
CA THR A 24 20.32 16.36 -5.36
C THR A 24 19.30 17.43 -4.99
N SER A 25 18.62 18.01 -5.99
CA SER A 25 17.47 18.89 -5.77
C SER A 25 16.29 18.08 -5.24
N GLU A 26 15.49 18.67 -4.34
CA GLU A 26 14.25 18.06 -3.85
C GLU A 26 14.48 16.74 -3.07
N VAL A 27 15.72 16.49 -2.66
CA VAL A 27 16.11 15.39 -1.78
C VAL A 27 16.23 15.91 -0.35
N THR A 28 15.58 15.22 0.58
CA THR A 28 15.72 15.44 2.02
C THR A 28 16.08 14.13 2.70
N SER A 29 16.96 14.17 3.69
CA SER A 29 17.37 12.99 4.45
C SER A 29 17.29 13.28 5.93
N THR A 30 16.92 12.28 6.72
CA THR A 30 17.03 12.33 8.17
C THR A 30 18.50 12.24 8.58
N ASP A 31 18.79 12.63 9.81
CA ASP A 31 20.04 12.24 10.45
C ASP A 31 20.12 10.71 10.58
N VAL A 32 21.34 10.20 10.71
CA VAL A 32 21.58 8.78 11.04
C VAL A 32 21.24 8.55 12.51
N MET A 33 20.20 7.75 12.77
CA MET A 33 19.66 7.44 14.09
C MET A 33 20.13 6.05 14.56
N GLN A 34 20.18 5.84 15.88
CA GLN A 34 20.53 4.53 16.47
C GLN A 34 19.26 3.71 16.73
N ASP A 35 19.33 2.40 16.48
CA ASP A 35 18.19 1.48 16.61
C ASP A 35 18.06 0.88 18.04
N GLY A 36 19.05 1.15 18.90
CA GLY A 36 19.08 0.70 20.29
C GLY A 36 19.85 -0.61 20.53
N ASP A 37 20.29 -1.26 19.45
CA ASP A 37 21.01 -2.54 19.42
C ASP A 37 22.37 -2.46 18.70
N TRP A 38 22.98 -1.27 18.73
CA TRP A 38 24.26 -0.89 18.09
C TRP A 38 24.22 -0.67 16.57
N TYR A 39 23.08 -0.89 15.93
CA TYR A 39 22.88 -0.56 14.53
C TYR A 39 22.27 0.83 14.33
N TYR A 40 22.25 1.26 13.08
CA TYR A 40 21.77 2.55 12.65
C TYR A 40 20.69 2.45 11.59
N GLN A 41 19.89 3.51 11.49
CA GLN A 41 18.91 3.73 10.43
C GLN A 41 19.01 5.14 9.84
N ILE A 42 18.59 5.29 8.58
CA ILE A 42 18.47 6.58 7.88
C ILE A 42 17.36 6.51 6.82
N HIS A 43 16.66 7.62 6.63
CA HIS A 43 15.62 7.77 5.60
C HIS A 43 15.95 8.91 4.66
N SER A 44 15.75 8.69 3.37
CA SER A 44 15.84 9.72 2.34
C SER A 44 14.53 9.80 1.55
N HIS A 45 14.13 11.02 1.23
CA HIS A 45 12.89 11.37 0.56
C HIS A 45 13.25 12.18 -0.67
N LEU A 46 12.74 11.76 -1.83
CA LEU A 46 12.77 12.52 -3.07
C LEU A 46 11.36 13.04 -3.32
N GLU A 47 11.17 14.35 -3.23
CA GLU A 47 9.98 14.99 -3.77
C GLU A 47 10.09 14.97 -5.30
N TYR A 48 9.05 14.47 -5.98
CA TYR A 48 9.06 14.41 -7.44
C TYR A 48 7.67 14.46 -8.04
N THR A 49 7.62 14.90 -9.29
CA THR A 49 6.42 14.82 -10.15
C THR A 49 6.58 13.64 -11.11
N PRO A 50 5.71 12.61 -11.04
CA PRO A 50 5.82 11.43 -11.89
C PRO A 50 5.83 11.73 -13.39
N ARG A 51 6.77 11.11 -14.11
CA ARG A 51 6.89 11.14 -15.57
C ARG A 51 6.71 9.74 -16.14
N SER A 52 6.00 9.63 -17.26
CA SER A 52 5.76 8.32 -17.89
C SER A 52 7.09 7.69 -18.32
N GLY A 53 7.35 6.46 -17.85
CA GLY A 53 8.52 5.67 -18.23
C GLY A 53 9.83 6.04 -17.53
N GLU A 54 9.82 6.96 -16.55
CA GLU A 54 11.04 7.30 -15.81
C GLU A 54 11.49 6.16 -14.89
N LYS A 55 12.81 6.05 -14.69
CA LYS A 55 13.42 5.10 -13.76
C LYS A 55 14.05 5.84 -12.61
N ILE A 56 13.40 5.78 -11.45
CA ILE A 56 13.94 6.31 -10.21
C ILE A 56 14.63 5.18 -9.44
N SER A 57 15.81 5.45 -8.90
CA SER A 57 16.50 4.51 -8.03
C SER A 57 17.20 5.20 -6.88
N CYS A 58 17.26 4.52 -5.74
CA CYS A 58 18.09 4.87 -4.59
C CYS A 58 19.36 4.01 -4.63
N VAL A 59 20.51 4.64 -4.46
CA VAL A 59 21.81 3.97 -4.40
C VAL A 59 22.40 4.17 -3.01
N VAL A 60 22.81 3.07 -2.39
CA VAL A 60 23.39 3.04 -1.05
C VAL A 60 24.82 2.55 -1.12
N GLU A 61 25.75 3.39 -0.68
CA GLU A 61 27.16 3.05 -0.49
C GLU A 61 27.44 2.94 1.01
N HIS A 62 27.97 1.80 1.42
CA HIS A 62 28.21 1.51 2.83
C HIS A 62 29.37 0.50 2.97
N ALA A 63 30.17 0.61 4.04
CA ALA A 63 31.38 -0.20 4.22
C ALA A 63 31.12 -1.71 4.37
N SER A 64 29.89 -2.12 4.70
CA SER A 64 29.50 -3.53 4.75
C SER A 64 29.14 -4.14 3.39
N LEU A 65 29.10 -3.32 2.33
CA LEU A 65 28.73 -3.75 0.98
C LEU A 65 29.98 -3.74 0.09
N GLU A 66 30.20 -4.82 -0.65
CA GLU A 66 31.29 -4.88 -1.64
C GLU A 66 31.03 -3.95 -2.83
N GLU A 67 29.75 -3.79 -3.19
CA GLU A 67 29.29 -2.93 -4.27
C GLU A 67 28.08 -2.08 -3.83
N PRO A 68 27.84 -0.91 -4.44
CA PRO A 68 26.70 -0.07 -4.09
C PRO A 68 25.37 -0.79 -4.33
N LEU A 69 24.49 -0.79 -3.32
CA LEU A 69 23.16 -1.37 -3.44
C LEU A 69 22.24 -0.40 -4.18
N LYS A 70 21.75 -0.81 -5.35
CA LYS A 70 20.83 -0.04 -6.18
C LYS A 70 19.42 -0.63 -6.15
N THR A 71 18.47 0.14 -5.64
CA THR A 71 17.06 -0.24 -5.55
C THR A 71 16.22 0.67 -6.45
N TYR A 72 15.42 0.08 -7.34
CA TYR A 72 14.50 0.83 -8.19
C TYR A 72 13.18 1.09 -7.47
N TRP A 73 12.67 2.30 -7.64
CA TRP A 73 11.31 2.64 -7.21
C TRP A 73 10.30 1.98 -8.15
N ASP A 74 9.39 1.20 -7.57
CA ASP A 74 8.26 0.62 -8.28
C ASP A 74 6.98 1.39 -7.91
N PRO A 75 6.36 2.12 -8.84
CA PRO A 75 5.10 2.81 -8.59
C PRO A 75 3.91 1.85 -8.53
N SER A 76 4.08 0.57 -8.90
CA SER A 76 3.00 -0.40 -8.82
C SER A 76 2.62 -0.68 -7.37
N MET A 77 1.32 -0.84 -7.14
CA MET A 77 0.82 -1.26 -5.83
C MET A 77 1.41 -2.63 -5.49
N PRO A 78 1.80 -2.88 -4.22
CA PRO A 78 2.23 -4.22 -3.81
C PRO A 78 1.15 -5.24 -4.19
N LYS A 79 1.53 -6.34 -4.83
CA LYS A 79 0.58 -7.38 -5.26
C LYS A 79 -0.33 -7.87 -4.12
N SER A 80 0.21 -7.91 -2.90
CA SER A 80 -0.53 -8.28 -1.69
C SER A 80 -1.69 -7.33 -1.38
N ASP A 81 -1.52 -6.05 -1.67
CA ASP A 81 -2.53 -5.03 -1.37
C ASP A 81 -3.60 -4.98 -2.47
N GLU A 82 -3.21 -5.21 -3.72
CA GLU A 82 -4.16 -5.44 -4.81
C GLU A 82 -5.08 -6.63 -4.53
N GLU A 83 -4.50 -7.76 -4.09
CA GLU A 83 -5.26 -8.97 -3.74
C GLU A 83 -6.22 -8.75 -2.56
N LYS A 84 -5.77 -8.05 -1.51
CA LYS A 84 -6.63 -7.69 -0.36
C LYS A 84 -7.81 -6.82 -0.80
N ILE A 85 -7.58 -5.85 -1.68
CA ILE A 85 -8.65 -4.99 -2.20
C ILE A 85 -9.65 -5.81 -3.01
N ALA A 86 -9.18 -6.72 -3.87
CA ALA A 86 -10.05 -7.57 -4.68
C ALA A 86 -10.95 -8.47 -3.83
N ILE A 87 -10.38 -9.10 -2.79
CA ILE A 87 -11.13 -9.93 -1.84
C ILE A 87 -12.16 -9.09 -1.08
N GLY A 88 -11.75 -7.93 -0.56
CA GLY A 88 -12.63 -7.02 0.17
C GLY A 88 -13.81 -6.53 -0.67
N ALA A 89 -13.55 -6.09 -1.90
CA ALA A 89 -14.58 -5.65 -2.83
C ALA A 89 -15.58 -6.76 -3.16
N SER A 90 -15.09 -7.99 -3.36
CA SER A 90 -15.93 -9.14 -3.66
C SER A 90 -16.88 -9.49 -2.50
N ALA A 91 -16.39 -9.49 -1.26
CA ALA A 91 -17.22 -9.74 -0.08
C ALA A 91 -18.32 -8.69 0.08
N LEU A 92 -17.98 -7.41 -0.06
CA LEU A 92 -18.95 -6.30 0.04
C LEU A 92 -20.07 -6.41 -1.00
N ILE A 93 -19.75 -6.79 -2.24
CA ILE A 93 -20.74 -6.96 -3.30
C ILE A 93 -21.68 -8.13 -2.98
N LEU A 94 -21.14 -9.26 -2.52
CA LEU A 94 -21.94 -10.43 -2.15
C LEU A 94 -22.91 -10.10 -1.01
N ASP A 95 -22.43 -9.43 0.03
CA ASP A 95 -23.26 -9.04 1.18
C ASP A 95 -24.41 -8.11 0.79
N LEU A 96 -24.16 -7.15 -0.12
CA LEU A 96 -25.20 -6.27 -0.64
C LEU A 96 -26.26 -7.04 -1.44
N ILE A 97 -25.86 -8.01 -2.27
CA ILE A 97 -26.78 -8.84 -3.05
C ILE A 97 -27.66 -9.69 -2.12
N PHE A 98 -27.04 -10.37 -1.14
CA PHE A 98 -27.79 -11.18 -0.18
C PHE A 98 -28.72 -10.34 0.70
N GLY A 99 -28.27 -9.16 1.14
CA GLY A 99 -29.07 -8.22 1.90
C GLY A 99 -30.30 -7.73 1.13
N LEU A 100 -30.11 -7.30 -0.13
CA LEU A 100 -31.21 -6.84 -0.98
C LEU A 100 -32.20 -7.97 -1.32
N ALA A 101 -31.70 -9.15 -1.68
CA ALA A 101 -32.53 -10.31 -1.96
C ALA A 101 -33.35 -10.74 -0.72
N GLY A 102 -32.70 -10.79 0.45
CA GLY A 102 -33.36 -11.08 1.72
C GLY A 102 -34.44 -10.05 2.07
N PHE A 103 -34.17 -8.76 1.87
CA PHE A 103 -35.13 -7.69 2.11
C PHE A 103 -36.35 -7.77 1.18
N ILE A 104 -36.14 -8.02 -0.11
CA ILE A 104 -37.23 -8.20 -1.09
C ILE A 104 -38.08 -9.43 -0.73
N TYR A 105 -37.44 -10.55 -0.39
CA TYR A 105 -38.14 -11.76 0.03
C TYR A 105 -38.99 -11.52 1.28
N TYR A 106 -38.43 -10.86 2.30
CA TYR A 106 -39.16 -10.50 3.52
C TYR A 106 -40.40 -9.65 3.23
N LYS A 107 -40.27 -8.63 2.37
CA LYS A 107 -41.39 -7.77 1.97
C LYS A 107 -42.46 -8.53 1.16
N SER A 108 -42.06 -9.44 0.28
CA SER A 108 -43.01 -10.26 -0.49
C SER A 108 -43.83 -11.21 0.38
N ARG A 109 -43.20 -11.79 1.42
CA ARG A 109 -43.86 -12.68 2.39
C ARG A 109 -44.85 -11.93 3.27
N THR A 110 -44.50 -10.75 3.76
CA THR A 110 -45.40 -9.93 4.60
C THR A 110 -46.61 -9.40 3.82
N GLN A 111 -46.44 -9.06 2.53
CA GLN A 111 -47.59 -8.75 1.65
C GLN A 111 -48.52 -9.94 1.41
N GLY A 112 -47.97 -11.14 1.17
CA GLY A 112 -48.78 -12.37 1.02
C GLY A 112 -49.51 -12.79 2.30
N GLN A 113 -49.08 -12.33 3.46
CA GLN A 113 -49.70 -12.64 4.76
C GLN A 113 -50.76 -11.61 5.17
N THR A 114 -50.84 -10.46 4.50
CA THR A 114 -51.88 -9.42 4.75
C THR A 114 -53.15 -9.64 3.91
N THR A 115 -53.14 -10.59 2.96
CA THR A 115 -54.29 -10.93 2.10
C THR A 115 -54.89 -12.31 2.38
N LEU A 116 -55.06 -12.68 3.65
CA LEU A 116 -56.01 -13.75 4.04
C LEU A 116 -57.31 -13.06 4.52
N PRO A 117 -58.40 -13.07 3.73
CA PRO A 117 -59.66 -12.43 4.11
C PRO A 117 -60.31 -13.13 5.30
N SER A 118 -60.95 -12.34 6.16
CA SER A 118 -61.74 -12.75 7.32
C SER A 118 -63.07 -13.44 6.95
N LEU A 119 -63.03 -14.55 6.21
CA LEU A 119 -64.25 -15.23 5.76
C LEU A 119 -64.19 -16.75 5.97
N TYR A 120 -64.02 -17.19 7.21
CA TYR A 120 -64.51 -18.50 7.69
C TYR A 120 -64.79 -18.42 9.19
N GLN A 121 -65.85 -17.69 9.56
CA GLN A 121 -66.43 -17.80 10.89
C GLN A 121 -67.95 -17.57 10.82
N PHE A 122 -68.67 -18.57 10.33
CA PHE A 122 -70.03 -18.96 10.70
C PHE A 122 -70.20 -20.45 10.43
#